data_AF-A0A0P7XL60-F1
#
_entry.id   AF-A0A0P7XL60-F1
#
_cell.length_a   1.000
_cell.length_b   1.000
_cell.length_c   1.000
_cell.angle_alpha   90.00
_cell.angle_beta   90.00
_cell.angle_gamma   90.00
#
_symmetry.space_group_name_H-M   'P 1'
#
loop_
_entity.id
_entity.type
_entity.pdbx_description
1 polymer ?
#
loop_
_entity_poly.entity_id
_entity_poly.type
_entity_poly.pdbx_seq_one_letter_code
_entity_poly.pdbx_strand_id
1 'polypeptide(L)' 'MGIDSESDTAASIQIGPTTLGMVRIYLEGDGIDLPLDFEPEEAEEIAEELRAAAAAARKIAKKKR' A
#
# COMPACT_ATOMS: atom_id res chain seq x y z
N MET A 1 11.40 -11.85 6.65
CA MET A 1 10.94 -10.54 7.16
C MET A 1 9.42 -10.56 7.09
N GLY A 2 8.75 -10.20 8.18
CA GLY A 2 7.29 -10.23 8.27
C GLY A 2 6.70 -8.85 8.01
N ILE A 3 5.38 -8.75 7.96
CA ILE A 3 4.68 -7.47 7.78
C ILE A 3 4.95 -6.46 8.92
N ASP A 4 5.31 -6.96 10.12
CA ASP A 4 5.53 -6.14 11.32
C ASP A 4 7.01 -5.77 11.58
N SER A 5 7.95 -6.12 10.68
CA SER A 5 9.34 -5.68 10.84
C SER A 5 9.53 -4.25 10.33
N GLU A 6 9.94 -3.34 11.21
CA GLU A 6 10.30 -1.96 10.85
C GLU A 6 11.44 -1.96 9.82
N SER A 7 11.31 -1.10 8.80
CA SER A 7 12.34 -0.86 7.79
C SER A 7 12.66 0.62 7.76
N ASP A 8 13.95 0.96 7.80
CA ASP A 8 14.44 2.34 7.68
C ASP A 8 14.48 2.82 6.21
N THR A 9 14.13 1.95 5.26
CA THR A 9 14.19 2.28 3.82
C THR A 9 12.99 3.14 3.44
N ALA A 10 13.26 4.36 2.96
CA ALA A 10 12.23 5.22 2.41
C ALA A 10 11.79 4.69 1.03
N ALA A 11 10.48 4.49 0.85
CA ALA A 11 9.88 4.16 -0.43
C ALA A 11 8.77 5.15 -0.75
N SER A 12 8.64 5.49 -2.02
CA SER A 12 7.53 6.26 -2.57
C SER A 12 6.54 5.31 -3.24
N ILE A 13 5.25 5.61 -3.08
CA ILE A 13 4.17 4.85 -3.72
C ILE A 13 3.40 5.80 -4.64
N GLN A 14 3.17 5.37 -5.87
CA GLN A 14 2.30 6.05 -6.83
C GLN A 14 1.19 5.11 -7.27
N ILE A 15 -0.04 5.61 -7.39
CA ILE A 15 -1.22 4.81 -7.78
C ILE A 15 -1.94 5.53 -8.92
N GLY A 16 -2.27 4.81 -10.00
CA GLY A 16 -2.99 5.39 -11.12
C GLY A 16 -3.51 4.36 -12.14
N PRO A 17 -4.40 4.76 -13.06
CA PRO A 17 -4.91 3.88 -14.09
C PRO A 17 -3.86 3.60 -15.17
N THR A 18 -3.96 2.42 -15.78
CA THR A 18 -3.19 2.03 -16.96
C THR A 18 -4.02 2.22 -18.23
N THR A 19 -3.35 2.19 -19.39
CA THR A 19 -4.02 2.22 -20.70
C THR A 19 -4.81 0.95 -21.00
N LEU A 20 -4.61 -0.13 -20.23
CA LEU A 20 -5.30 -1.42 -20.39
C LEU A 20 -6.54 -1.54 -19.49
N GLY A 21 -6.90 -0.49 -18.74
CA GLY A 21 -8.04 -0.51 -17.82
C GLY A 21 -7.74 -1.07 -16.43
N MET A 22 -6.48 -1.37 -16.14
CA MET A 22 -6.00 -1.85 -14.83
C MET A 22 -5.58 -0.68 -13.93
N VAL A 23 -5.48 -0.90 -12.63
CA VAL A 23 -4.89 0.05 -11.67
C VAL A 23 -3.45 -0.37 -11.37
N ARG A 24 -2.50 0.54 -11.57
CA ARG A 24 -1.09 0.35 -11.24
C ARG A 24 -0.77 0.93 -9.87
N ILE A 25 -0.13 0.12 -9.02
CA ILE A 25 0.58 0.55 -7.82
C ILE A 25 2.07 0.44 -8.13
N TYR A 26 2.77 1.57 -8.14
CA TYR A 26 4.19 1.66 -8.40
C TYR A 26 4.95 1.93 -7.11
N LEU A 27 5.91 1.06 -6.79
CA LEU A 27 6.78 1.19 -5.63
C LEU A 27 8.19 1.54 -6.10
N GLU A 28 8.66 2.71 -5.65
CA GLU A 28 10.03 3.18 -5.89
C GLU A 28 10.76 3.32 -4.56
N GLY A 29 11.90 2.66 -4.41
CA GLY A 29 12.75 2.73 -3.22
C GLY A 29 14.21 2.43 -3.56
N ASP A 30 15.07 2.32 -2.55
CA ASP A 30 16.49 2.04 -2.75
C ASP A 30 16.70 0.71 -3.52
N GLY A 31 16.97 0.83 -4.81
CA GLY A 31 17.15 -0.30 -5.73
C GLY A 31 15.88 -1.10 -6.04
N ILE A 32 14.69 -0.57 -5.69
CA ILE A 32 13.40 -1.21 -5.97
C ILE A 32 12.61 -0.31 -6.92
N ASP A 33 12.29 -0.88 -8.08
CA ASP A 33 11.43 -0.30 -9.12
C ASP A 33 10.42 -1.40 -9.51
N LEU A 34 9.25 -1.38 -8.87
CA LEU A 34 8.27 -2.46 -8.97
C LEU A 34 6.88 -1.92 -9.34
N PRO A 35 6.48 -2.05 -10.62
CA PRO A 35 5.10 -1.83 -11.04
C PRO A 35 4.25 -3.08 -10.79
N LEU A 36 3.14 -2.91 -10.06
CA LEU A 36 2.12 -3.94 -9.84
C LEU A 36 0.80 -3.48 -10.45
N ASP A 37 0.22 -4.28 -11.34
CA ASP A 37 -1.06 -3.97 -12.00
C ASP A 37 -2.14 -4.91 -11.47
N PHE A 38 -3.29 -4.34 -11.13
CA PHE A 38 -4.44 -5.02 -10.55
C PHE A 38 -5.71 -4.68 -11.32
N GLU A 39 -6.67 -5.60 -11.33
CA GLU A 39 -8.02 -5.30 -11.84
C GLU A 39 -8.67 -4.21 -10.97
N PRO A 40 -9.64 -3.44 -11.51
CA PRO A 40 -10.36 -2.44 -10.72
C PRO A 40 -10.97 -3.02 -9.43
N GLU A 41 -11.55 -4.21 -9.51
CA GLU A 41 -12.16 -4.92 -8.38
C GLU A 41 -11.11 -5.31 -7.32
N GLU A 42 -9.95 -5.83 -7.75
CA GLU A 42 -8.83 -6.14 -6.85
C GLU A 42 -8.29 -4.87 -6.17
N ALA A 43 -8.19 -3.76 -6.91
CA ALA A 43 -7.74 -2.49 -6.36
C ALA A 43 -8.73 -1.91 -5.32
N GLU A 44 -10.03 -2.13 -5.51
CA GLU A 44 -11.07 -1.78 -4.53
C GLU A 44 -10.92 -2.58 -3.23
N GLU A 45 -10.69 -3.89 -3.33
CA GLU A 45 -10.42 -4.76 -2.17
C GLU A 45 -9.18 -4.31 -1.39
N ILE A 46 -8.07 -4.04 -2.09
CA ILE A 46 -6.84 -3.51 -1.48
C ILE A 46 -7.11 -2.20 -0.74
N ALA A 47 -7.90 -1.29 -1.33
CA ALA A 47 -8.24 -0.01 -0.70
C ALA A 47 -9.12 -0.20 0.55
N GLU A 48 -9.98 -1.21 0.59
CA GLU A 48 -10.74 -1.58 1.79
C GLU A 48 -9.85 -2.13 2.89
N GLU A 49 -8.95 -3.05 2.58
CA GLU A 49 -8.00 -3.61 3.54
C GLU A 49 -7.10 -2.52 4.14
N LEU A 50 -6.56 -1.62 3.32
CA LEU A 50 -5.76 -0.48 3.78
C LEU A 50 -6.54 0.44 4.71
N ARG A 51 -7.82 0.73 4.40
CA ARG A 51 -8.69 1.52 5.28
C ARG A 51 -8.93 0.82 6.62
N ALA A 52 -9.16 -0.49 6.61
CA ALA A 52 -9.35 -1.28 7.82
C ALA A 52 -8.08 -1.30 8.69
N ALA A 53 -6.91 -1.53 8.08
CA ALA A 53 -5.61 -1.50 8.76
C ALA A 53 -5.34 -0.12 9.38
N ALA A 54 -5.57 0.96 8.63
CA ALA A 54 -5.42 2.32 9.14
C ALA A 54 -6.36 2.60 10.35
N ALA A 55 -7.59 2.10 10.30
CA ALA A 55 -8.53 2.23 11.43
C ALA A 55 -8.03 1.47 12.67
N ALA A 56 -7.48 0.26 12.51
CA ALA A 56 -6.88 -0.50 13.60
C ALA A 56 -5.65 0.21 14.19
N ALA A 57 -4.74 0.70 13.35
CA ALA A 57 -3.55 1.43 13.77
C ALA A 57 -3.89 2.69 14.58
N ARG A 58 -4.92 3.45 14.17
CA ARG A 58 -5.40 4.63 14.92
C ARG A 58 -5.90 4.27 16.33
N LYS A 59 -6.58 3.13 16.50
CA LYS A 59 -7.03 2.66 17.82
C LYS A 59 -5.83 2.34 18.73
N ILE A 60 -4.79 1.71 18.19
CA ILE A 60 -3.54 1.42 18.92
C ILE A 60 -2.85 2.72 19.34
N ALA A 61 -2.74 3.69 18.43
CA ALA A 61 -2.13 4.99 18.71
C ALA A 61 -2.90 5.78 19.80
N LYS A 62 -4.23 5.74 19.79
CA LYS A 62 -5.06 6.39 20.82
C LYS A 62 -4.87 5.77 22.22
N LYS A 63 -4.63 4.46 22.31
CA LYS A 63 -4.39 3.76 23.60
C LYS A 63 -3.01 4.07 24.20
N LYS A 64 -2.04 4.49 23.38
CA LYS A 64 -0.69 4.89 23.82
C LYS A 64 -0.63 6.35 24.34
N ARG A 65 -1.69 7.15 24.16
CA ARG A 65 -1.81 8.53 24.66
C ARG A 65 -2.60 8.56 25.96
#